data_AF-A0A7W9X671-F1
#
_entry.id   AF-A0A7W9X671-F1
#
_cell.length_a   1.000
_cell.length_b   1.000
_cell.length_c   1.000
_cell.angle_alpha   90.00
_cell.angle_beta   90.00
_cell.angle_gamma   90.00
#
_symmetry.space_group_name_H-M   'P 1'
#
loop_
_entity.id
_entity.type
_entity.pdbx_description
1 polymer ?
#
loop_
_entity_poly.entity_id
_entity_poly.type
_entity_poly.pdbx_seq_one_letter_code
_entity_poly.pdbx_strand_id
1 'polypeptide(L)'
;MWISKATRALTVLELNAGDEIIKYLPNTIAIGGNGGGEFIAIEFTEPNNYRLILAPYIGLDEKEYHIEIGSSFYDMLVRLNTGKK
;
A
#
# COMPACT_ATOMS: atom_id res chain seq x y z
N MET A 1 24.80 -8.82 -18.97
CA MET A 1 24.76 -7.81 -17.88
C MET A 1 23.44 -8.00 -17.13
N TRP A 2 23.51 -8.65 -15.96
CA TRP A 2 22.38 -9.31 -15.26
C TRP A 2 21.55 -8.39 -14.35
N ILE A 3 21.52 -7.08 -14.61
CA ILE A 3 20.89 -6.10 -13.70
C ILE A 3 19.81 -5.29 -14.44
N SER A 4 18.86 -5.95 -15.09
CA SER A 4 17.68 -5.25 -15.65
C SER A 4 16.35 -5.70 -15.04
N LYS A 5 16.36 -6.45 -13.94
CA LYS A 5 15.13 -6.99 -13.30
C LYS A 5 15.07 -6.86 -11.77
N ALA A 6 16.00 -6.14 -11.13
CA ALA A 6 15.89 -5.80 -9.70
C ALA A 6 14.99 -4.57 -9.45
N THR A 7 14.53 -3.90 -10.51
CA THR A 7 13.89 -2.58 -10.54
C THR A 7 12.50 -2.51 -9.90
N ARG A 8 11.96 -3.58 -9.30
CA ARG A 8 10.58 -3.57 -8.74
C ARG A 8 10.52 -3.70 -7.21
N ALA A 9 11.50 -4.34 -6.58
CA ALA A 9 11.58 -4.44 -5.12
C ALA A 9 12.25 -3.21 -4.49
N LEU A 10 13.24 -2.63 -5.17
CA LEU A 10 13.88 -1.37 -4.77
C LEU A 10 12.85 -0.24 -4.67
N THR A 11 11.91 -0.17 -5.62
CA THR A 11 10.85 0.86 -5.64
C THR A 11 9.93 0.80 -4.42
N VAL A 12 9.70 -0.38 -3.84
CA VAL A 12 8.91 -0.50 -2.60
C VAL A 12 9.69 0.06 -1.42
N LEU A 13 10.99 -0.24 -1.31
CA LEU A 13 11.83 0.30 -0.25
C LEU A 13 12.00 1.82 -0.37
N GLU A 14 12.21 2.32 -1.59
CA GLU A 14 12.32 3.75 -1.90
C GLU A 14 11.03 4.50 -1.54
N LEU A 15 9.87 3.94 -1.87
CA LEU A 15 8.57 4.53 -1.52
C LEU A 15 8.39 4.65 0.00
N ASN A 16 8.63 3.56 0.72
CA ASN A 16 8.42 3.56 2.17
C ASN A 16 9.46 4.39 2.94
N ALA A 17 10.68 4.51 2.41
CA ALA A 17 11.72 5.34 3.00
C ALA A 17 11.54 6.83 2.66
N GLY A 18 11.23 7.14 1.39
CA GLY A 18 11.11 8.50 0.88
C GLY A 18 9.92 9.26 1.48
N ASP A 19 8.77 8.60 1.60
CA ASP A 19 7.54 9.20 2.14
C ASP A 19 7.37 8.94 3.65
N GLU A 20 8.42 8.44 4.31
CA GLU A 20 8.44 8.13 5.76
C GLU A 20 7.28 7.21 6.22
N ILE A 21 6.75 6.35 5.34
CA ILE A 21 5.56 5.52 5.62
C ILE A 21 5.75 4.67 6.88
N ILE A 22 6.88 3.96 7.00
CA ILE A 22 7.17 3.09 8.15
C ILE A 22 7.27 3.89 9.46
N LYS A 23 7.69 5.17 9.39
CA LYS A 23 7.85 6.02 10.57
C LYS A 23 6.51 6.41 11.17
N TYR A 24 5.53 6.77 10.32
CA TYR A 24 4.21 7.20 10.78
C TYR A 24 3.20 6.04 10.87
N LEU A 25 3.38 5.02 10.04
CA LEU A 25 2.54 3.82 9.97
C LEU A 25 3.42 2.55 10.10
N PRO A 26 3.88 2.21 11.31
CA PRO A 26 4.84 1.12 11.52
C PRO A 26 4.34 -0.28 11.14
N ASN A 27 3.02 -0.44 11.03
CA ASN A 27 2.37 -1.68 10.62
C ASN A 27 1.89 -1.64 9.15
N THR A 28 2.43 -0.73 8.34
CA THR A 28 1.98 -0.50 6.97
C THR A 28 3.16 -0.49 6.00
N ILE A 29 3.01 -1.17 4.87
CA ILE A 29 3.98 -1.19 3.79
C ILE A 29 3.29 -0.71 2.51
N ALA A 30 3.68 0.47 2.03
CA ALA A 30 3.22 0.97 0.74
C ALA A 30 3.79 0.13 -0.40
N ILE A 31 2.96 -0.26 -1.37
CA ILE A 31 3.35 -1.13 -2.50
C ILE A 31 3.14 -0.46 -3.87
N GLY A 32 2.61 0.77 -3.89
CA GLY A 32 2.50 1.58 -5.10
C GLY A 32 1.72 2.86 -4.86
N GLY A 33 1.97 3.88 -5.68
CA GLY A 33 1.21 5.13 -5.70
C GLY A 33 0.30 5.21 -6.93
N ASN A 34 -0.78 5.98 -6.83
CA ASN A 34 -1.65 6.27 -7.99
C ASN A 34 -1.25 7.55 -8.75
N GLY A 35 -0.23 8.28 -8.30
CA GLY A 35 0.21 9.55 -8.88
C GLY A 35 -0.72 10.74 -8.57
N GLY A 36 -1.81 10.51 -7.82
CA GLY A 36 -2.83 11.48 -7.45
C GLY A 36 -2.84 11.85 -5.96
N GLY A 37 -1.78 11.57 -5.23
CA GLY A 37 -1.68 11.88 -3.79
C GLY A 37 -2.13 10.75 -2.86
N GLU A 38 -2.38 9.55 -3.39
CA GLU A 38 -2.70 8.36 -2.60
C GLU A 38 -1.74 7.21 -2.94
N PHE A 39 -1.69 6.24 -2.02
CA PHE A 39 -0.94 5.01 -2.18
C PHE A 39 -1.75 3.80 -1.77
N ILE A 40 -1.39 2.67 -2.36
CA ILE A 40 -1.87 1.35 -1.99
C ILE A 40 -0.87 0.76 -1.00
N ALA A 41 -1.36 0.19 0.10
CA ALA A 41 -0.52 -0.43 1.10
C ALA A 41 -1.09 -1.74 1.63
N ILE A 42 -0.19 -2.55 2.19
CA ILE A 42 -0.51 -3.68 3.06
C ILE A 42 -0.49 -3.14 4.48
N GLU A 43 -1.61 -3.20 5.19
CA GLU A 43 -1.71 -2.83 6.60
C GLU A 43 -1.93 -4.08 7.44
N PHE A 44 -1.01 -4.35 8.37
CA PHE A 44 -1.08 -5.46 9.32
C PHE A 44 -1.96 -5.06 10.51
N THR A 45 -3.10 -5.72 10.64
CA THR A 45 -4.08 -5.45 11.71
C THR A 45 -3.79 -6.27 12.96
N GLU A 46 -3.31 -7.50 12.78
CA GLU A 46 -3.00 -8.47 13.84
C GLU A 46 -1.87 -9.41 13.36
N PRO A 47 -1.24 -10.21 14.25
CA PRO A 47 -0.32 -11.25 13.83
C PRO A 47 -0.96 -12.19 12.80
N ASN A 48 -0.34 -12.31 11.62
CA ASN A 48 -0.84 -13.08 10.46
C ASN A 48 -2.12 -12.56 9.79
N ASN A 49 -2.59 -11.36 10.14
CA ASN A 49 -3.75 -10.74 9.50
C ASN A 49 -3.36 -9.41 8.85
N TYR A 50 -3.89 -9.17 7.66
CA TYR A 50 -3.62 -7.94 6.92
C TYR A 50 -4.82 -7.55 6.06
N ARG A 51 -4.84 -6.29 5.65
CA ARG A 51 -5.74 -5.78 4.63
C ARG A 51 -4.97 -4.92 3.63
N LEU A 52 -5.50 -4.82 2.43
CA LEU A 52 -5.04 -3.88 1.42
C LEU A 52 -5.85 -2.59 1.58
N ILE A 53 -5.15 -1.47 1.70
CA ILE A 53 -5.74 -0.16 1.87
C ILE A 53 -5.34 0.78 0.74
N LEU A 54 -6.21 1.75 0.46
CA LEU A 54 -5.88 3.00 -0.21
C LEU A 54 -5.84 4.10 0.86
N ALA A 55 -4.76 4.86 0.91
CA ALA A 55 -4.57 5.93 1.89
C ALA A 55 -3.96 7.18 1.24
N PRO A 56 -4.32 8.38 1.72
CA PRO A 56 -3.70 9.62 1.28
C PRO A 56 -2.28 9.79 1.89
N TYR A 57 -1.38 10.46 1.17
CA TYR A 57 -0.10 10.88 1.77
C TYR A 57 -0.25 12.04 2.78
N ILE A 58 -1.32 12.82 2.66
CA ILE A 58 -1.64 13.93 3.57
C ILE A 58 -2.54 13.38 4.68
N GLY A 59 -2.23 13.70 5.95
CA GLY A 59 -2.95 13.12 7.09
C GLY A 59 -2.68 11.61 7.23
N LEU A 60 -1.44 11.21 6.98
CA LEU A 60 -1.01 9.81 6.86
C LEU A 60 -1.38 8.94 8.09
N ASP A 61 -1.41 9.52 9.28
CA ASP A 61 -1.76 8.87 10.54
C ASP A 61 -3.27 8.88 10.86
N GLU A 62 -4.08 9.60 10.06
CA GLU A 62 -5.53 9.68 10.18
C GLU A 62 -6.17 8.41 9.57
N LYS A 63 -6.21 7.34 10.37
CA LYS A 63 -6.74 6.01 9.96
C LYS A 63 -8.17 6.03 9.41
N GLU A 64 -8.95 7.07 9.69
CA GLU A 64 -10.29 7.24 9.12
C GLU A 64 -10.28 7.48 7.60
N TYR A 65 -9.16 7.91 7.04
CA TYR A 65 -8.96 8.03 5.59
C TYR A 65 -8.42 6.75 4.94
N HIS A 66 -8.15 5.69 5.71
CA HIS A 66 -7.70 4.42 5.16
C HIS A 66 -8.91 3.62 4.67
N ILE A 67 -9.02 3.50 3.34
CA ILE A 67 -10.09 2.76 2.70
C ILE A 67 -9.61 1.33 2.46
N GLU A 68 -10.27 0.35 3.04
CA GLU A 68 -10.01 -1.05 2.71
C GLU A 68 -10.46 -1.34 1.27
N ILE A 69 -9.50 -1.74 0.43
CA ILE A 69 -9.73 -2.11 -0.98
C ILE A 69 -9.63 -3.62 -1.21
N GLY A 70 -9.33 -4.40 -0.18
CA GLY A 70 -9.38 -5.85 -0.24
C GLY A 70 -8.80 -6.54 1.00
N SER A 71 -9.37 -7.68 1.35
CA SER A 71 -8.87 -8.59 2.39
C SER A 71 -7.72 -9.50 1.90
N SER A 72 -7.51 -9.56 0.58
CA SER A 72 -6.41 -10.26 -0.07
C SER A 72 -6.14 -9.61 -1.43
N PHE A 73 -5.00 -9.94 -2.06
CA PHE A 73 -4.70 -9.47 -3.42
C PHE A 73 -5.75 -9.96 -4.43
N TYR A 74 -6.26 -11.18 -4.27
CA TYR A 74 -7.31 -11.69 -5.14
C TYR A 74 -8.62 -10.93 -4.96
N ASP A 75 -9.03 -10.68 -3.72
CA ASP A 75 -10.22 -9.87 -3.40
C ASP A 75 -10.13 -8.47 -4.01
N MET A 76 -8.99 -7.79 -3.84
CA MET A 76 -8.73 -6.49 -4.47
C MET A 76 -8.88 -6.54 -6.00
N LEU A 77 -8.29 -7.55 -6.67
CA LEU A 77 -8.40 -7.69 -8.13
C LEU A 77 -9.84 -7.96 -8.58
N VAL A 78 -10.60 -8.76 -7.82
CA VAL A 78 -12.02 -9.00 -8.10
C VAL A 78 -12.83 -7.71 -7.96
N ARG A 79 -12.59 -6.92 -6.90
CA ARG A 79 -13.25 -5.63 -6.67
C ARG A 79 -12.94 -4.63 -7.79
N LEU A 80 -11.67 -4.52 -8.18
CA LEU A 80 -11.24 -3.70 -9.31
C LEU A 80 -11.93 -4.10 -10.62
N ASN A 81 -11.99 -5.40 -10.92
CA ASN A 81 -12.61 -5.91 -12.14
C ASN A 81 -14.13 -5.73 -12.16
N THR A 82 -14.79 -5.74 -10.99
CA THR A 82 -16.24 -5.64 -10.87
C THR A 82 -16.75 -4.23 -10.58
N GLY A 83 -15.85 -3.27 -10.32
CA GLY A 83 -16.19 -1.90 -9.92
C GLY A 83 -16.86 -1.82 -8.54
N LYS A 84 -16.84 -2.89 -7.75
CA LYS A 84 -17.39 -2.90 -6.39
C LYS A 84 -16.37 -2.29 -5.44
N LYS A 85 -16.80 -1.25 -4.72
CA LYS A 85 -16.08 -0.68 -3.57
C LYS A 85 -16.33 -1.58 -2.36
#